data_AF-A0A1I5I1D1-F1
#
_entry.id   AF-A0A1I5I1D1-F1
#
_cell.length_a   1.000
_cell.length_b   1.000
_cell.length_c   1.000
_cell.angle_alpha   90.00
_cell.angle_beta   90.00
_cell.angle_gamma   90.00
#
_symmetry.space_group_name_H-M   'P 1'
#
loop_
_entity.id
_entity.type
_entity.pdbx_description
1 polymer ?
#
loop_
_entity_poly.entity_id
_entity_poly.type
_entity_poly.pdbx_seq_one_letter_code
_entity_poly.pdbx_strand_id
1 'polypeptide(L)'
;MKPKISLRQFENSFMGMSGVTLYRRGINEFYLSQGYPRIYEELEAVRPKLEAIGMYERCRDALKQAEAWVRQGPEHDEEAILLLLNVGGELARASGSHEAMRKKLKDNPNATIEDFKADPDGWLLQEQQEKK
;
A
#
# COMPACT_ATOMS: atom_id res chain seq x y z
N MET A 1 -12.32 -18.61 5.27
CA MET A 1 -10.97 -18.35 4.70
C MET A 1 -10.76 -16.86 4.68
N LYS A 2 -9.71 -16.33 5.32
CA LYS A 2 -9.32 -14.94 5.11
C LYS A 2 -8.84 -14.79 3.66
N PRO A 3 -9.24 -13.73 2.92
CA PRO A 3 -8.74 -13.51 1.58
C PRO A 3 -7.22 -13.46 1.60
N LYS A 4 -6.57 -14.24 0.74
CA LYS A 4 -5.12 -14.18 0.57
C LYS A 4 -4.80 -12.90 -0.17
N ILE A 5 -4.41 -11.87 0.56
CA ILE A 5 -3.91 -10.66 -0.06
C ILE A 5 -2.42 -10.83 -0.34
N SER A 6 -1.96 -10.15 -1.37
CA SER A 6 -0.55 -10.08 -1.71
C SER A 6 0.14 -8.84 -1.15
N LEU A 7 1.47 -8.89 -1.13
CA LEU A 7 2.28 -7.74 -0.74
C LEU A 7 2.06 -6.54 -1.68
N ARG A 8 1.88 -6.78 -2.99
CA ARG A 8 1.62 -5.71 -3.97
C ARG A 8 0.23 -5.10 -3.82
N GLN A 9 -0.80 -5.90 -3.49
CA GLN A 9 -2.12 -5.36 -3.16
C GLN A 9 -2.05 -4.52 -1.89
N PHE A 10 -1.36 -5.00 -0.85
CA PHE A 10 -1.13 -4.22 0.36
C PHE A 10 -0.38 -2.91 0.08
N GLU A 11 0.69 -2.94 -0.72
CA GLU A 11 1.45 -1.75 -1.13
C GLU A 11 0.54 -0.70 -1.80
N ASN A 12 -0.33 -1.14 -2.70
CA ASN A 12 -1.31 -0.25 -3.35
C ASN A 12 -2.32 0.33 -2.34
N SER A 13 -2.87 -0.50 -1.45
CA SER A 13 -3.81 -0.05 -0.42
C SER A 13 -3.14 0.93 0.54
N PHE A 14 -1.89 0.65 0.95
CA PHE A 14 -1.09 1.49 1.83
C PHE A 14 -0.85 2.86 1.20
N MET A 15 -0.45 2.89 -0.08
CA MET A 15 -0.32 4.15 -0.83
C MET A 15 -1.67 4.87 -0.99
N GLY A 16 -2.76 4.13 -1.16
CA GLY A 16 -4.12 4.68 -1.18
C GLY A 16 -4.46 5.47 0.08
N MET A 17 -3.93 5.08 1.25
CA MET A 17 -4.14 5.80 2.50
C MET A 17 -3.59 7.23 2.49
N SER A 18 -2.64 7.57 1.61
CA SER A 18 -2.18 8.96 1.47
C SER A 18 -3.25 9.88 0.85
N GLY A 19 -4.34 9.33 0.30
CA GLY A 19 -5.48 10.07 -0.22
C GLY A 19 -6.49 10.51 0.85
N VAL A 20 -6.20 10.27 2.14
CA VAL A 20 -7.09 10.53 3.28
C VAL A 20 -7.55 11.99 3.39
N THR A 21 -6.83 12.93 2.79
CA THR A 21 -7.06 14.38 2.93
C THR A 21 -7.91 14.98 1.81
N LEU A 22 -8.24 14.20 0.78
CA LEU A 22 -8.78 14.77 -0.46
C LEU A 22 -10.20 15.35 -0.31
N TYR A 23 -11.05 14.90 0.62
CA TYR A 23 -12.35 15.55 0.90
C TYR A 23 -12.87 15.30 2.32
N ARG A 24 -12.75 16.31 3.20
CA ARG A 24 -13.16 16.20 4.63
C ARG A 24 -14.67 16.01 4.84
N ARG A 25 -15.50 16.24 3.81
CA ARG A 25 -16.92 15.86 3.80
C ARG A 25 -17.08 14.57 2.98
N GLY A 26 -17.38 13.47 3.67
CA GLY A 26 -17.70 12.17 3.08
C GLY A 26 -16.54 11.17 3.02
N ILE A 27 -15.30 11.60 2.77
CA ILE A 27 -14.14 10.69 2.68
C ILE A 27 -13.48 10.43 4.05
N ASN A 28 -13.41 11.42 4.95
CA ASN A 28 -12.84 11.23 6.29
C ASN A 28 -13.63 10.20 7.12
N GLU A 29 -14.96 10.23 7.06
CA GLU A 29 -15.80 9.21 7.72
C GLU A 29 -15.53 7.83 7.14
N PHE A 30 -15.40 7.69 5.83
CA PHE A 30 -15.07 6.43 5.19
C PHE A 30 -13.67 5.92 5.60
N TYR A 31 -12.64 6.76 5.59
CA TYR A 31 -11.30 6.33 6.00
C TYR A 31 -11.23 5.97 7.47
N LEU A 32 -11.81 6.77 8.36
CA LEU A 32 -11.78 6.51 9.79
C LEU A 32 -12.64 5.31 10.21
N SER A 33 -13.78 5.10 9.53
CA SER A 33 -14.70 4.00 9.88
C SER A 33 -14.46 2.71 9.08
N GLN A 34 -13.90 2.79 7.87
CA GLN A 34 -13.70 1.65 6.97
C GLN A 34 -12.25 1.51 6.50
N GLY A 35 -11.59 2.60 6.12
CA GLY A 35 -10.24 2.59 5.54
C GLY A 35 -9.17 2.06 6.49
N TYR A 36 -9.04 2.66 7.68
CA TYR A 36 -8.09 2.22 8.71
C TYR A 36 -8.36 0.78 9.19
N PRO A 37 -9.60 0.39 9.55
CA PRO A 37 -9.90 -1.00 9.87
C PRO A 37 -9.47 -1.98 8.77
N ARG A 38 -9.81 -1.68 7.51
CA ARG A 38 -9.45 -2.52 6.37
C ARG A 38 -7.93 -2.63 6.18
N ILE A 39 -7.19 -1.52 6.22
CA ILE A 39 -5.73 -1.58 6.00
C ILE A 39 -5.02 -2.32 7.13
N TYR A 40 -5.53 -2.29 8.37
CA TYR A 40 -4.98 -3.11 9.45
C TYR A 40 -5.25 -4.61 9.24
N GLU A 41 -6.43 -5.00 8.75
CA GLU A 41 -6.69 -6.38 8.37
C GLU A 41 -5.73 -6.85 7.26
N GLU A 42 -5.48 -5.97 6.28
CA GLU A 42 -4.55 -6.23 5.20
C GLU A 42 -3.09 -6.36 5.71
N LEU A 43 -2.65 -5.43 6.57
CA LEU A 43 -1.34 -5.42 7.23
C LEU A 43 -1.08 -6.73 7.99
N GLU A 44 -2.07 -7.23 8.72
CA GLU A 44 -2.00 -8.52 9.41
C GLU A 44 -1.99 -9.71 8.46
N ALA A 45 -2.76 -9.65 7.35
CA ALA A 45 -2.80 -10.71 6.35
C ALA A 45 -1.45 -10.89 5.61
N VAL A 46 -0.67 -9.82 5.45
CA VAL A 46 0.67 -9.87 4.83
C VAL A 46 1.82 -9.85 5.83
N ARG A 47 1.57 -9.91 7.14
CA ARG A 47 2.61 -9.82 8.17
C ARG A 47 3.85 -10.67 7.86
N PRO A 48 3.75 -11.99 7.56
CA PRO A 48 4.95 -12.80 7.30
C PRO A 48 5.80 -12.28 6.12
N LYS A 49 5.15 -11.73 5.09
CA LYS A 49 5.83 -11.17 3.91
C LYS A 49 6.52 -9.85 4.25
N LEU A 50 5.87 -9.03 5.08
CA LEU A 50 6.42 -7.75 5.56
C LEU A 50 7.59 -7.97 6.53
N GLU A 51 7.48 -8.95 7.43
CA GLU A 51 8.58 -9.34 8.34
C GLU A 51 9.80 -9.84 7.56
N ALA A 52 9.59 -10.64 6.51
CA ALA A 52 10.66 -11.13 5.65
C ALA A 52 11.46 -10.00 4.95
N ILE A 53 10.83 -8.85 4.71
CA ILE A 53 11.49 -7.66 4.14
C ILE A 53 11.76 -6.56 5.18
N GLY A 54 11.57 -6.84 6.47
CA GLY A 54 11.82 -5.90 7.57
C GLY A 54 10.88 -4.67 7.64
N MET A 55 9.72 -4.72 6.98
CA MET A 55 8.82 -3.57 6.84
C MET A 55 7.59 -3.61 7.76
N TYR A 56 7.33 -4.72 8.47
CA TYR A 56 6.08 -4.89 9.23
C TYR A 56 5.88 -3.79 10.28
N GLU A 57 6.84 -3.63 11.19
CA GLU A 57 6.78 -2.63 12.28
C GLU A 57 6.71 -1.21 11.70
N ARG A 58 7.49 -0.92 10.65
CA ARG A 58 7.54 0.38 9.99
C ARG A 58 6.18 0.77 9.38
N CYS A 59 5.53 -0.15 8.68
CA CYS A 59 4.20 0.05 8.13
C CYS A 59 3.14 0.21 9.23
N ARG A 60 3.19 -0.64 10.26
CA ARG A 60 2.24 -0.59 11.38
C ARG A 60 2.28 0.75 12.11
N ASP A 61 3.48 1.19 12.46
CA ASP A 61 3.68 2.41 13.24
C ASP A 61 3.30 3.66 12.43
N ALA A 62 3.59 3.64 11.13
CA ALA A 62 3.18 4.72 10.22
C ALA A 62 1.65 4.84 10.12
N LEU A 63 0.93 3.71 9.95
CA LEU A 63 -0.53 3.70 9.92
C LEU A 63 -1.12 4.22 11.23
N LYS A 64 -0.59 3.76 12.37
CA LYS A 64 -1.05 4.20 13.70
C LYS A 64 -0.85 5.69 13.92
N GLN A 65 0.31 6.23 13.54
CA GLN A 65 0.61 7.65 13.68
C GLN A 65 -0.23 8.51 12.73
N ALA A 66 -0.37 8.10 11.48
CA ALA A 66 -1.22 8.78 10.50
C ALA A 66 -2.69 8.79 10.94
N GLU A 67 -3.20 7.69 11.49
CA GLU A 67 -4.56 7.63 12.04
C GLU A 67 -4.74 8.61 13.19
N ALA A 68 -3.77 8.65 14.12
CA ALA A 68 -3.81 9.54 15.26
C ALA A 68 -3.82 11.02 14.84
N TRP A 69 -3.05 11.39 13.82
CA TRP A 69 -3.02 12.74 13.26
C TRP A 69 -4.33 13.11 12.55
N VAL A 70 -4.83 12.26 11.66
CA VAL A 70 -6.11 12.50 10.96
C VAL A 70 -7.28 12.65 11.93
N ARG A 71 -7.26 11.92 13.07
CA ARG A 71 -8.27 12.04 14.12
C ARG A 71 -8.19 13.35 14.91
N GLN A 72 -7.03 13.99 14.98
CA GLN A 72 -6.84 15.25 15.70
C GLN A 72 -7.45 16.43 14.93
N GLY A 73 -7.23 16.51 13.61
CA GLY A 73 -7.76 17.63 12.85
C GLY A 73 -7.03 17.90 11.53
N PRO A 74 -7.55 18.85 10.73
CA PRO A 74 -7.01 19.24 9.40
C PRO A 74 -5.56 19.68 9.42
N GLU A 75 -5.16 20.27 10.52
CA GLU A 75 -3.83 20.80 10.72
C GLU A 75 -2.74 19.73 10.69
N HIS A 76 -3.08 18.44 10.79
CA HIS A 76 -2.14 17.32 10.75
C HIS A 76 -2.26 16.44 9.49
N ASP A 77 -3.14 16.83 8.57
CA ASP A 77 -3.44 16.08 7.35
C ASP A 77 -2.19 15.97 6.46
N GLU A 78 -1.39 17.04 6.33
CA GLU A 78 -0.17 17.06 5.53
C GLU A 78 0.91 16.14 6.10
N GLU A 79 1.12 16.15 7.42
CA GLU A 79 2.07 15.29 8.10
C GLU A 79 1.71 13.82 7.97
N ALA A 80 0.42 13.49 8.05
CA ALA A 80 -0.09 12.14 7.81
C ALA A 80 0.17 11.68 6.37
N ILE A 81 -0.09 12.54 5.37
CA ILE A 81 0.20 12.23 3.96
C ILE A 81 1.69 11.95 3.78
N LEU A 82 2.55 12.88 4.22
CA LEU A 82 3.98 12.79 4.00
C LEU A 82 4.57 11.55 4.67
N LEU A 83 4.12 11.21 5.87
CA LEU A 83 4.53 9.98 6.55
C LEU A 83 4.17 8.74 5.72
N LEU A 84 2.93 8.65 5.24
CA LEU A 84 2.47 7.50 4.46
C LEU A 84 3.18 7.41 3.11
N LEU A 85 3.40 8.53 2.42
CA LEU A 85 4.16 8.57 1.17
C LEU A 85 5.62 8.11 1.36
N ASN A 86 6.27 8.58 2.43
CA ASN A 86 7.66 8.22 2.73
C ASN A 86 7.79 6.72 3.01
N VAL A 87 6.96 6.18 3.90
CA VAL A 87 6.99 4.75 4.25
C VAL A 87 6.52 3.89 3.08
N GLY A 88 5.57 4.36 2.27
CA GLY A 88 5.17 3.67 1.05
C GLY A 88 6.30 3.59 0.02
N GLY A 89 7.11 4.64 -0.11
CA GLY A 89 8.33 4.62 -0.91
C GLY A 89 9.41 3.68 -0.37
N GLU A 90 9.57 3.60 0.96
CA GLU A 90 10.43 2.59 1.61
C GLU A 90 9.94 1.17 1.32
N LEU A 91 8.63 0.93 1.46
CA LEU A 91 7.98 -0.35 1.18
C LEU A 91 8.19 -0.79 -0.27
N ALA A 92 7.96 0.10 -1.24
CA ALA A 92 8.14 -0.19 -2.67
C ALA A 92 9.60 -0.53 -3.03
N ARG A 93 10.58 0.02 -2.30
CA ARG A 93 12.00 -0.34 -2.48
C ARG A 93 12.29 -1.70 -1.86
N ALA A 94 11.83 -1.94 -0.63
CA ALA A 94 12.06 -3.19 0.09
C ALA A 94 11.36 -4.40 -0.58
N SER A 95 10.18 -4.17 -1.17
CA SER A 95 9.43 -5.20 -1.92
C SER A 95 10.01 -5.48 -3.31
N GLY A 96 10.90 -4.62 -3.81
CA GLY A 96 11.44 -4.68 -5.17
C GLY A 96 10.50 -4.10 -6.25
N SER A 97 9.30 -3.61 -5.90
CA SER A 97 8.36 -2.98 -6.83
C SER A 97 8.99 -1.79 -7.57
N HIS A 98 9.77 -0.97 -6.86
CA HIS A 98 10.43 0.20 -7.44
C HIS A 98 11.50 -0.19 -8.47
N GLU A 99 12.31 -1.21 -8.17
CA GLU A 99 13.35 -1.68 -9.10
C GLU A 99 12.73 -2.36 -10.33
N ALA A 100 11.65 -3.13 -10.14
CA ALA A 100 10.89 -3.72 -11.25
C ALA A 100 10.30 -2.65 -12.18
N MET A 101 9.72 -1.59 -11.61
CA MET A 101 9.21 -0.44 -12.35
C MET A 101 10.32 0.24 -13.16
N ARG A 102 11.45 0.52 -12.50
CA ARG A 102 12.62 1.16 -13.12
C ARG A 102 13.18 0.33 -14.27
N LYS A 103 13.33 -0.98 -14.07
CA LYS A 103 13.78 -1.91 -15.11
C LYS A 103 12.85 -1.88 -16.32
N LYS A 104 11.53 -1.92 -16.08
CA LYS A 104 10.53 -1.89 -17.16
C LYS A 104 10.59 -0.61 -18.00
N LEU A 105 10.75 0.55 -17.36
CA LEU A 105 10.93 1.84 -18.05
C LEU A 105 12.26 1.92 -18.80
N LYS A 106 13.33 1.32 -18.27
CA LYS A 106 14.63 1.25 -18.94
C LYS A 106 14.57 0.38 -20.20
N ASP A 107 13.93 -0.78 -20.09
CA ASP A 107 13.82 -1.76 -21.18
C ASP A 107 12.82 -1.30 -22.25
N ASN A 108 11.80 -0.52 -21.87
CA ASN A 108 10.85 0.11 -22.78
C ASN A 108 10.62 1.58 -22.40
N PRO A 109 11.43 2.52 -22.93
CA PRO A 109 11.26 3.95 -22.69
C PRO A 109 9.91 4.53 -23.16
N ASN A 110 9.21 3.82 -24.06
CA ASN A 110 7.89 4.20 -24.56
C ASN A 110 6.75 3.46 -23.83
N ALA A 111 7.03 2.85 -22.68
CA ALA A 111 6.01 2.17 -21.89
C ALA A 111 4.86 3.15 -21.53
N THR A 112 3.65 2.68 -21.76
CA THR A 112 2.40 3.37 -21.49
C THR A 112 1.81 2.88 -20.17
N ILE A 113 0.75 3.54 -19.68
CA ILE A 113 0.07 3.11 -18.46
C ILE A 113 -0.49 1.67 -18.56
N GLU A 114 -0.85 1.22 -19.76
CA GLU A 114 -1.33 -0.15 -20.02
C GLU A 114 -0.26 -1.19 -19.70
N ASP A 115 1.01 -0.85 -19.92
CA ASP A 115 2.12 -1.74 -19.59
C ASP A 115 2.23 -1.96 -18.07
N PHE A 116 1.77 -1.03 -17.23
CA PHE A 116 1.90 -1.12 -15.77
C PHE A 116 0.65 -1.65 -15.07
N LYS A 117 -0.47 -1.78 -15.78
CA LYS A 117 -1.65 -2.42 -15.24
C LYS A 117 -1.28 -3.84 -14.81
N ALA A 118 -1.60 -4.19 -13.56
CA ALA A 118 -1.63 -5.59 -13.21
C ALA A 118 -2.67 -6.24 -14.13
N ASP A 119 -2.28 -7.31 -14.82
CA ASP A 119 -3.25 -8.18 -15.48
C ASP A 119 -4.34 -8.48 -14.44
N PRO A 120 -5.61 -8.10 -14.67
CA PRO A 120 -6.68 -8.30 -13.70
C PRO A 120 -6.78 -9.78 -13.27
N ASP A 121 -6.32 -10.70 -14.12
CA ASP A 121 -6.27 -12.14 -13.86
C ASP A 121 -4.85 -12.67 -13.56
N GLY A 122 -3.82 -11.83 -13.58
CA GLY A 122 -2.41 -12.24 -13.37
C GLY A 122 -2.14 -12.84 -11.98
N TRP A 123 -2.96 -12.47 -10.99
CA TRP A 123 -2.95 -13.04 -9.64
C TRP A 123 -3.35 -14.53 -9.60
N LEU A 124 -4.16 -15.00 -10.57
CA LEU A 124 -4.55 -16.41 -10.66
C LEU A 124 -3.41 -17.31 -11.15
N LEU A 125 -2.48 -16.75 -11.94
CA LEU A 125 -1.38 -17.50 -12.54
C LEU A 125 -0.18 -17.64 -11.58
N GLN A 126 0.05 -16.65 -10.71
CA GLN A 126 1.14 -16.69 -9.72
C GLN A 126 0.90 -17.76 -8.63
N GLU A 127 -0.35 -17.95 -8.17
CA GLU A 127 -0.69 -19.01 -7.19
C GLU A 127 -0.55 -20.45 -7.75
N GLN A 128 -0.59 -20.62 -9.08
CA GLN A 128 -0.39 -21.93 -9.71
C GLN A 128 1.10 -22.29 -9.88
N GLN A 129 1.99 -21.29 -9.94
CA GLN A 129 3.43 -21.51 -10.06
C GLN A 129 4.09 -21.79 -8.71
N GLU A 130 3.60 -21.20 -7.61
CA GLU A 130 4.11 -21.46 -6.25
C GLU A 130 3.67 -22.83 -5.67
N LYS A 131 2.85 -23.60 -6.40
CA LYS A 131 2.38 -24.94 -6.04
C LYS A 131 3.03 -26.08 -6.84
N LYS A 132 4.05 -25.79 -7.66
CA LYS A 132 4.86 -26.78 -8.38
C LYS A 132 6.28 -26.80 -7.82
#